data_AF-A0A3B9RRA1-F1
#
_entry.id   AF-A0A3B9RRA1-F1
#
_cell.length_a   1.000
_cell.length_b   1.000
_cell.length_c   1.000
_cell.angle_alpha   90.00
_cell.angle_beta   90.00
_cell.angle_gamma   90.00
#
_symmetry.space_group_name_H-M   'P 1'
#
loop_
_entity.id
_entity.type
_entity.pdbx_description
1 polymer ?
#
loop_
_entity_poly.entity_id
_entity_poly.type
_entity_poly.pdbx_seq_one_letter_code
_entity_poly.pdbx_strand_id
1 'polypeptide(L)'
;MIETYGLPLVCLLLNFLAFAACLRFLFSRQGTYWVIPLIVTLFLLWPNAINLYTIASLETARAKAYTYMDFQPLLLALFWYAMIVTFHFALKKTVKVNHNIEQVRKNLYEARYQKKAERITLERKQNRQRTYYGNAPARKPVLQAYSGEWTDLFDRS
;
A
#
# COMPACT_ATOMS: atom_id res chain seq x y z
N MET A 1 -34.59 32.09 17.99
CA MET A 1 -33.23 32.24 17.41
C MET A 1 -32.53 30.90 17.28
N ILE A 2 -32.30 30.13 18.35
CA ILE A 2 -31.67 28.79 18.28
C ILE A 2 -32.45 27.86 17.32
N GLU A 3 -33.78 27.91 17.36
CA GLU A 3 -34.62 27.11 16.47
C GLU A 3 -34.50 27.47 15.00
N THR A 4 -34.04 28.67 14.61
CA THR A 4 -33.94 29.05 13.19
C THR A 4 -32.57 28.71 12.60
N TYR A 5 -31.52 28.80 13.41
CA TYR A 5 -30.14 28.58 12.97
C TYR A 5 -29.60 27.18 13.32
N GLY A 6 -30.24 26.45 14.23
CA GLY A 6 -29.73 25.20 14.77
C GLY A 6 -29.48 24.13 13.70
N LEU A 7 -30.46 23.85 12.84
CA LEU A 7 -30.34 22.83 11.80
C LEU A 7 -29.28 23.17 10.74
N PRO A 8 -29.27 24.37 10.12
CA PRO A 8 -28.24 24.70 9.13
C PRO A 8 -26.85 24.78 9.75
N LEU A 9 -26.69 25.23 11.00
CA LEU A 9 -25.41 25.20 11.71
C LEU A 9 -24.89 23.78 11.94
N VAL A 10 -25.73 22.88 12.45
CA VAL A 10 -25.35 21.48 12.69
C VAL A 10 -24.99 20.78 11.37
N CYS A 11 -25.77 21.01 10.31
CA CYS A 11 -25.50 20.45 9.00
C CYS A 11 -24.18 20.96 8.41
N LEU A 12 -23.91 22.27 8.53
CA LEU A 12 -22.64 22.86 8.08
C LEU A 12 -21.46 22.32 8.88
N LEU A 13 -21.61 22.17 10.20
CA LEU A 13 -20.57 21.62 11.08
C LEU A 13 -20.25 20.16 10.72
N LEU A 14 -21.27 19.33 10.45
CA LEU A 14 -21.10 17.95 9.98
C LEU A 14 -20.38 17.88 8.63
N ASN A 15 -20.78 18.72 7.67
CA ASN A 15 -20.11 18.79 6.36
C ASN A 15 -18.67 19.32 6.47
N PHE A 16 -18.42 20.25 7.39
CA PHE A 16 -17.08 20.75 7.67
C PHE A 16 -16.18 19.68 8.30
N LEU A 17 -16.70 18.89 9.25
CA LEU A 17 -15.99 17.73 9.80
C LEU A 17 -15.67 16.70 8.72
N ALA A 18 -16.62 16.41 7.82
CA ALA A 18 -16.41 15.52 6.69
C ALA A 18 -15.32 16.06 5.76
N PHE A 19 -15.36 17.34 5.44
CA PHE A 19 -14.34 18.02 4.63
C PHE A 19 -12.95 17.98 5.29
N ALA A 20 -12.85 18.31 6.58
CA ALA A 20 -11.61 18.29 7.33
C ALA A 20 -11.01 16.86 7.41
N ALA A 21 -11.86 15.84 7.56
CA ALA A 21 -11.44 14.44 7.52
C ALA A 21 -10.88 14.08 6.13
N CYS A 22 -11.57 14.44 5.05
CA CYS A 22 -11.10 14.23 3.67
C CYS A 22 -9.79 14.98 3.39
N LEU A 23 -9.66 16.23 3.86
CA LEU A 23 -8.45 17.04 3.71
C LEU A 23 -7.25 16.40 4.42
N ARG A 24 -7.45 15.90 5.65
CA ARG A 24 -6.41 15.15 6.37
C ARG A 24 -5.97 13.91 5.58
N PHE A 25 -6.90 13.21 4.94
CA PHE A 25 -6.57 12.02 4.16
C PHE A 25 -5.93 12.33 2.80
N LEU A 26 -6.15 13.52 2.25
CA LEU A 26 -5.46 13.99 1.05
C LEU A 26 -3.93 14.04 1.23
N PHE A 27 -3.45 14.37 2.43
CA PHE A 27 -2.02 14.37 2.77
C PHE A 27 -1.46 12.97 3.13
N SER A 28 -2.28 11.93 3.09
CA SER A 28 -1.83 10.55 3.34
C SER A 28 -1.23 9.90 2.09
N ARG A 29 -0.58 8.74 2.24
CA ARG A 29 -0.11 7.89 1.11
C ARG A 29 -1.22 7.52 0.12
N GLN A 30 -2.48 7.70 0.51
CA GLN A 30 -3.68 7.37 -0.27
C GLN A 30 -4.38 8.61 -0.85
N GLY A 31 -3.73 9.78 -0.81
CA GLY A 31 -4.35 11.08 -1.07
C GLY A 31 -5.10 11.21 -2.39
N THR A 32 -4.64 10.51 -3.44
CA THR A 32 -5.28 10.53 -4.77
C THR A 32 -6.71 9.97 -4.76
N TYR A 33 -6.99 8.95 -3.96
CA TYR A 33 -8.35 8.40 -3.81
C TYR A 33 -9.29 9.34 -3.05
N TRP A 34 -8.74 10.26 -2.26
CA TRP A 34 -9.51 11.21 -1.45
C TRP A 34 -9.86 12.50 -2.18
N VAL A 35 -9.32 12.74 -3.38
CA VAL A 35 -9.65 13.91 -4.22
C VAL A 35 -11.15 13.92 -4.59
N ILE A 36 -11.69 12.77 -5.02
CA ILE A 36 -13.11 12.67 -5.42
C ILE A 36 -14.04 12.93 -4.22
N PRO A 37 -13.90 12.24 -3.06
CA PRO A 37 -14.67 12.58 -1.86
C PRO A 37 -14.52 14.04 -1.42
N LEU A 38 -13.35 14.64 -1.59
CA LEU A 38 -13.13 16.05 -1.23
C LEU A 38 -13.92 17.01 -2.14
N ILE A 39 -13.95 16.76 -3.44
CA ILE A 39 -14.79 17.55 -4.37
C ILE A 39 -16.27 17.40 -4.03
N VAL A 40 -16.72 16.17 -3.72
CA VAL A 40 -18.13 15.91 -3.35
C VAL A 40 -18.49 16.58 -2.02
N THR A 41 -17.63 16.50 -1.00
CA THR A 41 -17.85 17.23 0.27
C THR A 41 -17.92 18.74 0.06
N LEU A 42 -17.06 19.31 -0.79
CA LEU A 42 -17.11 20.73 -1.13
C LEU A 42 -18.44 21.10 -1.80
N PHE A 43 -18.90 20.26 -2.74
CA PHE A 43 -20.18 20.44 -3.42
C PHE A 43 -21.38 20.37 -2.46
N LEU A 44 -21.32 19.51 -1.44
CA LEU A 44 -22.35 19.42 -0.40
C LEU A 44 -22.29 20.58 0.60
N LEU A 45 -21.09 21.10 0.89
CA LEU A 45 -20.90 22.20 1.84
C LEU A 45 -21.39 23.54 1.27
N TRP A 46 -21.15 23.78 -0.01
CA TRP A 46 -21.47 25.03 -0.70
C TRP A 46 -22.95 25.49 -0.55
N PRO A 47 -23.97 24.68 -0.91
CA PRO A 47 -25.37 25.10 -0.80
C PRO A 47 -25.80 25.32 0.66
N ASN A 48 -25.24 24.55 1.60
CA ASN A 48 -25.53 24.70 3.03
C ASN A 48 -24.94 26.01 3.60
N ALA A 49 -23.75 26.42 3.13
CA ALA A 49 -23.14 27.69 3.48
C ALA A 49 -23.94 28.89 2.92
N ILE A 50 -24.40 28.79 1.67
CA ILE A 50 -25.27 29.82 1.06
C ILE A 50 -26.58 29.93 1.86
N ASN A 51 -27.22 28.80 2.18
CA ASN A 51 -28.47 28.81 2.94
C ASN A 51 -28.30 29.52 4.29
N LEU A 52 -27.24 29.20 5.04
CA LEU A 52 -26.93 29.90 6.29
C LEU A 52 -26.69 31.40 6.09
N TYR A 53 -25.95 31.79 5.05
CA TYR A 53 -25.72 33.21 4.72
C TYR A 53 -27.02 33.95 4.39
N THR A 54 -27.94 33.31 3.64
CA THR A 54 -29.24 33.91 3.31
C THR A 54 -30.12 34.08 4.55
N ILE A 55 -30.13 33.11 5.46
CA ILE A 55 -30.89 33.22 6.72
C ILE A 55 -30.29 34.31 7.61
N ALA A 56 -28.96 34.44 7.65
CA ALA A 56 -28.27 35.46 8.44
C ALA A 56 -28.40 36.89 7.88
N SER A 57 -28.60 37.04 6.57
CA SER A 57 -28.71 38.35 5.90
C SER A 57 -30.15 38.88 5.80
N LEU A 58 -31.16 38.01 5.90
CA LEU A 58 -32.57 38.40 5.90
C LEU A 58 -33.10 38.52 7.34
N GLU A 59 -33.15 39.75 7.87
CA GLU A 59 -33.75 40.06 9.19
C GLU A 59 -35.23 39.66 9.30
N THR A 60 -35.92 39.49 8.16
CA THR A 60 -37.35 39.16 8.08
C THR A 60 -37.64 37.67 7.99
N ALA A 61 -36.63 36.79 7.99
CA ALA A 61 -36.80 35.35 8.02
C ALA A 61 -37.37 34.91 9.39
N ARG A 62 -38.68 35.11 9.58
CA ARG A 62 -39.45 34.60 10.72
C ARG A 62 -39.16 33.12 10.87
N ALA A 63 -39.02 32.68 12.12
CA ALA A 63 -38.91 31.29 12.51
C ALA A 63 -40.07 30.48 11.90
N LYS A 64 -39.82 29.86 10.75
CA LYS A 64 -40.72 28.88 10.16
C LYS A 64 -40.44 27.57 10.88
N ALA A 65 -41.47 26.93 11.42
CA ALA A 65 -41.32 25.63 12.04
C ALA A 65 -40.71 24.66 11.02
N TYR A 66 -39.72 23.86 11.46
CA TYR A 66 -39.08 22.88 10.60
C TYR A 66 -40.11 21.92 10.01
N THR A 67 -40.03 21.73 8.71
CA THR A 67 -40.77 20.72 7.99
C THR A 67 -39.90 19.49 7.80
N TYR A 68 -40.53 18.34 7.54
CA TYR A 68 -39.81 17.08 7.33
C TYR A 68 -38.72 17.18 6.24
N MET A 69 -38.97 17.98 5.21
CA MET A 69 -38.01 18.18 4.11
C MET A 69 -36.73 18.90 4.55
N ASP A 70 -36.78 19.70 5.62
CA ASP A 70 -35.61 20.44 6.11
C ASP A 70 -34.57 19.51 6.75
N PHE A 71 -34.94 18.27 7.12
CA PHE A 71 -34.03 17.26 7.67
C PHE A 71 -33.28 16.45 6.61
N GLN A 72 -33.70 16.50 5.33
CA GLN A 72 -33.01 15.83 4.22
C GLN A 72 -31.50 16.14 4.14
N PRO A 73 -31.04 17.40 4.18
CA PRO A 73 -29.61 17.72 4.12
C PRO A 73 -28.84 17.16 5.33
N LEU A 74 -29.48 17.06 6.49
CA LEU A 74 -28.88 16.50 7.70
C LEU A 74 -28.70 14.98 7.57
N LEU A 75 -29.73 14.26 7.11
CA LEU A 75 -29.64 12.82 6.84
C LEU A 75 -28.60 12.51 5.77
N LEU A 76 -28.54 13.32 4.71
CA LEU A 76 -27.54 13.20 3.66
C LEU A 76 -26.12 13.41 4.20
N ALA A 77 -25.91 14.42 5.04
CA ALA A 77 -24.60 14.68 5.66
C ALA A 77 -24.16 13.53 6.58
N LEU A 78 -25.07 12.97 7.38
CA LEU A 78 -24.79 11.80 8.23
C LEU A 78 -24.44 10.56 7.40
N PHE A 79 -25.23 10.28 6.37
CA PHE A 79 -24.97 9.17 5.45
C PHE A 79 -23.63 9.33 4.74
N TRP A 80 -23.33 10.53 4.26
CA TRP A 80 -22.08 10.84 3.60
C TRP A 80 -20.88 10.69 4.53
N TYR A 81 -21.00 11.14 5.78
CA TYR A 81 -19.98 10.94 6.80
C TYR A 81 -19.74 9.45 7.09
N ALA A 82 -20.79 8.64 7.21
CA ALA A 82 -20.68 7.19 7.37
C ALA A 82 -19.98 6.54 6.16
N MET A 83 -20.28 6.99 4.94
CA MET A 83 -19.60 6.56 3.73
C MET A 83 -18.10 6.89 3.75
N ILE A 84 -17.71 8.09 4.18
CA ILE A 84 -16.29 8.45 4.33
C ILE A 84 -15.57 7.51 5.30
N VAL A 85 -16.19 7.20 6.45
CA VAL A 85 -15.60 6.29 7.45
C VAL A 85 -15.46 4.86 6.89
N THR A 86 -16.48 4.34 6.22
CA THR A 86 -16.44 3.00 5.63
C THR A 86 -15.41 2.90 4.52
N PHE A 87 -15.31 3.90 3.63
CA PHE A 87 -14.25 3.98 2.63
C PHE A 87 -12.86 4.05 3.24
N HIS A 88 -12.68 4.80 4.32
CA HIS A 88 -11.41 4.85 5.04
C HIS A 88 -10.97 3.46 5.50
N PHE A 89 -11.89 2.71 6.10
CA PHE A 89 -11.59 1.36 6.57
C PHE A 89 -11.32 0.38 5.42
N ALA A 90 -12.10 0.46 4.34
CA ALA A 90 -11.91 -0.37 3.15
C ALA A 90 -10.56 -0.11 2.47
N LEU A 91 -10.20 1.16 2.26
CA LEU A 91 -8.93 1.56 1.64
C LEU A 91 -7.72 1.20 2.49
N LYS A 92 -7.84 1.27 3.82
CA LYS A 92 -6.78 0.82 4.74
C LYS A 92 -6.47 -0.67 4.55
N LYS A 93 -7.48 -1.50 4.30
CA LYS A 93 -7.32 -2.95 4.09
C LYS A 93 -6.74 -3.27 2.71
N THR A 94 -7.25 -2.65 1.65
CA THR A 94 -6.87 -2.97 0.27
C THR A 94 -5.46 -2.50 -0.09
N VAL A 95 -5.04 -1.32 0.39
CA VAL A 95 -3.72 -0.76 0.06
C VAL A 95 -2.59 -1.57 0.69
N LYS A 96 -2.77 -2.13 1.88
CA LYS A 96 -1.77 -3.01 2.51
C LYS A 96 -1.55 -4.27 1.66
N VAL A 97 -2.62 -4.83 1.10
CA VAL A 97 -2.55 -6.02 0.23
C VAL A 97 -1.85 -5.67 -1.09
N ASN A 98 -2.23 -4.55 -1.72
CA ASN A 98 -1.63 -4.16 -3.00
C ASN A 98 -0.13 -3.86 -2.89
N HIS A 99 0.28 -3.17 -1.82
CA HIS A 99 1.70 -2.89 -1.57
C HIS A 99 2.51 -4.17 -1.37
N ASN A 100 1.97 -5.15 -0.63
CA ASN A 100 2.64 -6.42 -0.43
C ASN A 100 2.80 -7.19 -1.76
N ILE A 101 1.76 -7.20 -2.61
CA ILE A 101 1.83 -7.80 -3.95
C ILE A 101 2.92 -7.13 -4.80
N GLU A 102 3.01 -5.80 -4.77
CA GLU A 102 4.03 -5.07 -5.51
C GLU A 102 5.44 -5.36 -5.00
N GLN A 103 5.63 -5.43 -3.68
CA GLN A 103 6.91 -5.80 -3.07
C GLN A 103 7.31 -7.25 -3.39
N VAL A 104 6.38 -8.19 -3.29
CA VAL A 104 6.63 -9.60 -3.65
C VAL A 104 7.03 -9.71 -5.12
N ARG A 105 6.37 -8.96 -6.02
CA ARG A 105 6.69 -8.97 -7.45
C ARG A 105 8.11 -8.42 -7.71
N LYS A 106 8.51 -7.33 -7.04
CA LYS A 106 9.88 -6.79 -7.13
C LYS A 106 10.92 -7.78 -6.60
N ASN A 107 10.68 -8.32 -5.41
CA ASN A 107 11.57 -9.30 -4.78
C ASN A 107 11.73 -10.57 -5.64
N LEU A 108 10.66 -11.06 -6.27
CA LEU A 108 10.74 -12.21 -7.18
C LEU A 108 11.55 -11.91 -8.45
N TYR A 109 11.44 -10.70 -8.99
CA TYR A 109 12.24 -10.29 -10.15
C TYR A 109 13.73 -10.21 -9.80
N GLU A 110 14.06 -9.59 -8.67
CA GLU A 110 15.43 -9.50 -8.15
C GLU A 110 16.01 -10.89 -7.85
N ALA A 111 15.24 -11.77 -7.19
CA ALA A 111 15.65 -13.15 -6.91
C ALA A 111 15.93 -13.96 -8.18
N ARG A 112 15.11 -13.79 -9.23
CA ARG A 112 15.35 -14.43 -10.54
C ARG A 112 16.63 -13.93 -11.20
N TYR A 113 16.92 -12.64 -11.08
CA TYR A 113 18.13 -12.04 -11.62
C TYR A 113 19.38 -12.57 -10.89
N GLN A 114 19.35 -12.58 -9.56
CA GLN A 114 20.43 -13.14 -8.72
C GLN A 114 20.69 -14.61 -9.05
N LYS A 115 19.62 -15.44 -9.12
CA LYS A 115 19.75 -16.85 -9.48
C LYS A 115 20.38 -17.05 -10.87
N LYS A 116 20.05 -16.18 -11.85
CA LYS A 116 20.66 -16.25 -13.18
C LYS A 116 22.15 -15.93 -13.14
N ALA A 117 22.55 -14.91 -12.39
CA ALA A 117 23.96 -14.55 -12.20
C ALA A 117 24.75 -15.66 -11.50
N GLU A 118 24.21 -16.23 -10.42
CA GLU A 118 24.79 -17.36 -9.69
C GLU A 118 24.93 -18.61 -10.56
N ARG A 119 23.95 -18.87 -11.43
CA ARG A 119 24.03 -19.99 -12.38
C ARG A 119 25.19 -19.84 -13.34
N ILE A 120 25.41 -18.64 -13.87
CA ILE A 120 26.52 -18.35 -14.80
C ILE A 120 27.87 -18.54 -14.09
N THR A 121 28.01 -18.09 -12.83
CA THR A 121 29.26 -18.28 -12.08
C THR A 121 29.50 -19.76 -11.75
N LEU A 122 28.46 -20.51 -11.38
CA LEU A 122 28.54 -21.96 -11.18
C LEU A 122 28.92 -22.71 -12.46
N GLU A 123 28.27 -22.41 -13.59
CA GLU A 123 28.57 -23.02 -14.89
C GLU A 123 30.03 -22.74 -15.31
N ARG A 124 30.51 -21.49 -15.12
CA ARG A 124 31.92 -21.15 -15.37
C ARG A 124 32.87 -21.93 -14.47
N LYS A 125 32.55 -22.09 -13.18
CA LYS A 125 33.36 -22.87 -12.23
C LYS A 125 33.40 -24.34 -12.61
N GLN A 126 32.25 -24.93 -12.96
CA GLN A 126 32.15 -26.31 -13.41
C GLN A 126 32.90 -26.55 -14.70
N ASN A 127 32.81 -25.64 -15.68
CA ASN A 127 33.58 -25.76 -16.92
C ASN A 127 35.09 -25.70 -16.65
N ARG A 128 35.56 -24.78 -15.80
CA ARG A 128 36.97 -24.74 -15.39
C ARG A 128 37.43 -26.04 -14.74
N GLN A 129 36.63 -26.60 -13.84
CA GLN A 129 36.93 -27.88 -13.21
C GLN A 129 36.97 -29.02 -14.24
N ARG A 130 35.99 -29.10 -15.14
CA ARG A 130 35.97 -30.10 -16.22
C ARG A 130 37.19 -30.00 -17.13
N THR A 131 37.60 -28.80 -17.52
CA THR A 131 38.82 -28.61 -18.32
C THR A 131 40.06 -29.03 -17.53
N TYR A 132 40.17 -28.65 -16.26
CA TYR A 132 41.32 -28.98 -15.40
C TYR A 132 41.46 -30.49 -15.16
N TYR A 133 40.38 -31.17 -14.76
CA TYR A 133 40.42 -32.62 -14.49
C TYR A 133 40.28 -33.50 -15.73
N GLY A 134 39.67 -32.99 -16.81
CA GLY A 134 39.46 -33.73 -18.06
C GLY A 134 40.67 -33.68 -19.01
N ASN A 135 41.43 -32.57 -19.01
CA ASN A 135 42.65 -32.43 -19.82
C ASN A 135 43.93 -32.69 -19.02
N ALA A 136 43.85 -32.83 -17.70
CA ALA A 136 44.98 -33.38 -16.94
C ALA A 136 45.16 -34.84 -17.38
N PRO A 137 46.34 -35.23 -17.89
CA PRO A 137 46.61 -36.65 -18.11
C PRO A 137 46.39 -37.35 -16.76
N ALA A 138 45.66 -38.47 -16.77
CA ALA A 138 45.53 -39.31 -15.58
C ALA A 138 46.94 -39.57 -15.06
N ARG A 139 47.31 -38.87 -13.98
CA ARG A 139 48.63 -39.01 -13.37
C ARG A 139 48.64 -40.46 -12.92
N LYS A 140 49.40 -41.32 -13.60
CA LYS A 140 49.58 -42.70 -13.16
C LYS A 140 49.92 -42.61 -11.67
N PRO A 141 49.17 -43.27 -10.78
CA PRO A 141 49.53 -43.28 -9.37
C PRO A 141 50.99 -43.68 -9.31
N VAL A 142 51.82 -42.85 -8.67
CA VAL A 142 53.22 -43.17 -8.48
C VAL A 142 53.24 -44.37 -7.55
N LEU A 143 53.43 -45.56 -8.11
CA LEU A 143 53.48 -46.83 -7.38
C LEU A 143 54.71 -46.93 -6.46
N GLN A 144 55.58 -45.92 -6.47
CA GLN A 144 56.77 -45.80 -5.63
C GLN A 144 56.52 -44.89 -4.42
N ALA A 145 55.35 -44.98 -3.79
CA ALA A 145 55.11 -44.29 -2.51
C ALA A 145 56.00 -44.86 -1.37
N TYR A 146 56.52 -46.09 -1.56
CA TYR A 146 57.38 -46.79 -0.62
C TYR A 146 58.68 -47.19 -1.32
N SER A 147 59.81 -47.11 -0.61
CA SER A 147 61.10 -47.61 -1.09
C SER A 147 61.03 -49.13 -1.28
N GLY A 148 61.82 -49.68 -2.21
CA GLY A 148 61.87 -51.14 -2.44
C GLY A 148 62.18 -51.97 -1.18
N GLU A 149 62.88 -51.37 -0.22
CA GLU A 149 63.11 -51.96 1.11
C GLU A 149 61.82 -52.29 1.88
N TRP A 150 60.78 -51.44 1.75
CA TRP A 150 59.50 -51.67 2.42
C TRP A 150 58.69 -52.79 1.77
N THR A 151 58.78 -52.96 0.44
CA THR A 151 58.11 -54.05 -0.27
C THR A 151 58.77 -55.40 -0.01
N ASP A 152 60.10 -55.43 0.09
CA ASP A 152 60.88 -56.65 0.36
C ASP A 152 60.61 -57.25 1.75
N LEU A 153 60.16 -56.44 2.71
CA LEU A 153 59.79 -56.89 4.06
C LEU A 153 58.49 -57.70 4.09
N PHE A 154 57.58 -57.50 3.12
CA PHE A 154 56.29 -58.19 3.07
C PHE A 154 56.28 -59.41 2.14
N ASP A 155 57.24 -59.54 1.22
CA ASP A 155 57.37 -60.70 0.32
C ASP A 155 58.13 -61.89 0.96
N ARG A 156 58.68 -61.74 2.17
CA ARG A 156 59.41 -62.81 2.90
C ARG A 156 58.57 -63.58 3.94
N SER A 157 57.24 -63.67 3.76
CA SER A 157 56.37 -64.51 4.60
C SER A 157 56.13 -65.89 4.00
#